data_AF-A0A6A8A774-F1
#
_entry.id   AF-A0A6A8A774-F1
#
_cell.length_a   1.000
_cell.length_b   1.000
_cell.length_c   1.000
_cell.angle_alpha   90.00
_cell.angle_beta   90.00
_cell.angle_gamma   90.00
#
_symmetry.space_group_name_H-M   'P 1'
#
loop_
_entity.id
_entity.type
_entity.pdbx_description
1 polymer ?
#
loop_
_entity_poly.entity_id
_entity_poly.type
_entity_poly.pdbx_seq_one_letter_code
_entity_poly.pdbx_strand_id
1 'polypeptide(L)'
;MTKIDSDWFYAKLREIGATGGELARFLSVDPSSVSRMLKGERKMSAEEQDKVSAFLRVPLEIVALHRRGEETDFGFAEKKQETYAATSGPPALDPTVKWFTEDDIIYKDGKRWMETQDGRIVELHPAFGCMKGTITIPDDLDLTAPVDPDWGKVYEDD
;
A
#
# COMPACT_ATOMS: atom_id res chain seq x y z
N MET A 1 -2.28 3.55 19.49
CA MET A 1 -3.21 4.61 19.07
C MET A 1 -2.42 5.52 18.16
N THR A 2 -2.74 5.57 16.88
CA THR A 2 -2.04 6.49 15.96
C THR A 2 -2.36 7.91 16.40
N LYS A 3 -1.31 8.71 16.59
CA LYS A 3 -1.40 10.04 17.19
C LYS A 3 -1.59 11.02 16.05
N ILE A 4 -2.73 11.71 16.01
CA ILE A 4 -2.99 12.75 15.01
C ILE A 4 -1.83 13.76 14.97
N ASP A 5 -1.53 14.28 13.79
CA ASP A 5 -0.50 15.31 13.62
C ASP A 5 -1.04 16.68 14.03
N SER A 6 -1.15 16.90 15.34
CA SER A 6 -1.69 18.13 15.92
C SER A 6 -0.89 19.36 15.52
N ASP A 7 0.44 19.24 15.46
CA ASP A 7 1.34 20.36 15.19
C ASP A 7 1.14 20.88 13.76
N TRP A 8 0.92 19.98 12.80
CA TRP A 8 0.57 20.37 11.43
C TRP A 8 -0.72 21.18 11.35
N PHE A 9 -1.80 20.75 12.04
CA PHE A 9 -3.07 21.50 12.03
C PHE A 9 -2.90 22.91 12.61
N TYR A 10 -2.17 23.06 13.71
CA TYR A 10 -1.93 24.39 14.31
C TYR A 10 -0.96 25.24 13.48
N ALA A 11 0.02 24.63 12.81
CA ALA A 11 0.87 25.34 11.85
C ALA A 11 0.06 25.85 10.66
N LYS A 12 -0.83 25.02 10.09
CA LYS A 12 -1.64 25.41 8.93
C LYS A 12 -2.67 26.48 9.25
N LEU A 13 -3.28 26.43 10.44
CA LEU A 13 -4.14 27.51 10.93
C LEU A 13 -3.38 28.85 11.04
N ARG A 14 -2.15 28.83 11.57
CA ARG A 14 -1.31 30.03 11.66
C ARG A 14 -0.92 30.60 10.30
N GLU A 15 -0.63 29.75 9.32
CA GLU A 15 -0.30 30.17 7.95
C GLU A 15 -1.44 30.95 7.29
N ILE A 16 -2.68 30.53 7.53
CA ILE A 16 -3.88 31.16 6.98
C ILE A 16 -4.32 32.38 7.83
N GLY A 17 -3.63 32.63 8.95
CA GLY A 17 -3.98 33.68 9.91
C GLY A 17 -5.26 33.39 10.70
N ALA A 18 -5.70 32.12 10.72
CA ALA A 18 -6.92 31.70 11.38
C ALA A 18 -6.65 31.10 12.76
N THR A 19 -7.65 31.18 13.64
CA THR A 19 -7.62 30.61 14.98
C THR A 19 -8.49 29.37 15.08
N GLY A 20 -8.21 28.49 16.05
CA GLY A 20 -9.06 27.31 16.30
C GLY A 20 -10.52 27.68 16.65
N GLY A 21 -10.77 28.88 17.17
CA GLY A 21 -12.10 29.40 17.43
C GLY A 21 -12.86 29.78 16.14
N GLU A 22 -12.17 30.29 15.13
CA GLU A 22 -12.76 30.57 13.81
C GLU A 22 -13.08 29.28 13.07
N LEU A 23 -12.20 28.26 13.17
CA LEU A 23 -12.48 26.92 12.67
C LEU A 23 -13.73 26.33 13.36
N ALA A 24 -13.87 26.50 14.68
CA ALA A 24 -15.05 26.04 15.42
C ALA A 24 -16.35 26.72 14.96
N ARG A 25 -16.33 28.03 14.73
CA ARG A 25 -17.46 28.76 14.14
C ARG A 25 -17.81 28.27 12.74
N PHE A 26 -16.79 28.04 11.91
CA PHE A 26 -16.98 27.52 10.54
C PHE A 26 -17.58 26.12 10.54
N LEU A 27 -17.14 25.25 11.47
CA LEU A 27 -17.65 23.89 11.61
C LEU A 27 -19.05 23.83 12.26
N SER A 28 -19.50 24.91 12.90
CA SER A 28 -20.68 24.93 13.79
C SER A 28 -20.55 23.94 14.96
N VAL A 29 -19.33 23.82 15.51
CA VAL A 29 -18.98 22.91 16.61
C VAL A 29 -18.38 23.71 17.76
N ASP A 30 -18.51 23.22 18.98
CA ASP A 30 -17.94 23.87 20.16
C ASP A 30 -16.40 23.97 20.09
N PRO A 31 -15.77 25.09 20.50
CA PRO A 31 -14.31 25.25 20.49
C PRO A 31 -13.56 24.15 21.24
N SER A 32 -14.11 23.62 22.33
CA SER A 32 -13.49 22.51 23.07
C SER A 32 -13.51 21.22 22.24
N SER A 33 -14.56 20.99 21.47
CA SER A 33 -14.67 19.84 20.57
C SER A 33 -13.64 19.91 19.44
N VAL A 34 -13.40 21.10 18.88
CA VAL A 34 -12.32 21.30 17.89
C VAL A 34 -10.94 21.09 18.51
N SER A 35 -10.69 21.60 19.72
CA SER A 35 -9.39 21.36 20.37
C SER A 35 -9.15 19.87 20.64
N ARG A 36 -10.16 19.12 21.06
CA ARG A 36 -10.06 17.67 21.31
C ARG A 36 -9.93 16.89 20.00
N MET A 37 -10.56 17.38 18.93
CA MET A 37 -10.46 16.82 17.58
C MET A 37 -9.03 16.96 17.02
N LEU A 38 -8.44 18.16 17.09
CA LEU A 38 -7.08 18.40 16.59
C LEU A 38 -6.00 17.73 17.44
N LYS A 39 -6.26 17.47 18.72
CA LYS A 39 -5.39 16.68 19.62
C LYS A 39 -5.58 15.18 19.49
N GLY A 40 -6.61 14.72 18.76
CA GLY A 40 -6.89 13.31 18.52
C GLY A 40 -7.60 12.61 19.68
N GLU A 41 -8.00 13.36 20.70
CA GLU A 41 -8.85 12.90 21.80
C GLU A 41 -10.30 12.65 21.34
N ARG A 42 -10.70 13.25 20.22
CA ARG A 42 -11.98 13.05 19.54
C ARG A 42 -11.73 12.67 18.07
N LYS A 43 -12.47 11.67 17.59
CA LYS A 43 -12.45 11.30 16.17
C LYS A 43 -13.11 12.40 15.32
N MET A 44 -12.46 12.77 14.23
CA MET A 44 -12.99 13.68 13.22
C MET A 44 -13.87 12.90 12.22
N SER A 45 -15.13 13.32 12.07
CA SER A 45 -16.11 12.78 11.12
C SER A 45 -15.68 13.03 9.65
N ALA A 46 -16.33 12.37 8.69
CA ALA A 46 -16.12 12.63 7.27
C ALA A 46 -16.55 14.07 6.91
N GLU A 47 -17.73 14.50 7.34
CA GLU A 47 -18.22 15.88 7.11
C GLU A 47 -17.32 16.94 7.76
N GLU A 48 -16.74 16.64 8.93
CA GLU A 48 -15.77 17.53 9.59
C GLU A 48 -14.47 17.62 8.79
N GLN A 49 -14.01 16.53 8.17
CA GLN A 49 -12.83 16.53 7.28
C GLN A 49 -13.07 17.38 6.03
N ASP A 50 -14.24 17.26 5.39
CA ASP A 50 -14.58 18.03 4.20
C ASP A 50 -14.58 19.53 4.49
N LYS A 51 -15.19 19.92 5.62
CA LYS A 51 -15.21 21.32 6.07
C LYS A 51 -13.81 21.81 6.47
N VAL A 52 -12.99 20.99 7.13
CA VAL A 52 -11.60 21.34 7.46
C VAL A 52 -10.77 21.51 6.19
N SER A 53 -10.95 20.66 5.19
CA SER A 53 -10.31 20.78 3.87
C SER A 53 -10.68 22.10 3.19
N ALA A 54 -11.96 22.44 3.16
CA ALA A 54 -12.45 23.70 2.61
C ALA A 54 -11.89 24.92 3.36
N PHE A 55 -11.85 24.86 4.70
CA PHE A 55 -11.35 25.96 5.53
C PHE A 55 -9.83 26.16 5.39
N LEU A 56 -9.06 25.06 5.40
CA LEU A 56 -7.61 25.11 5.29
C LEU A 56 -7.13 25.32 3.85
N ARG A 57 -8.02 25.21 2.85
CA ARG A 57 -7.71 25.27 1.41
C ARG A 57 -6.66 24.23 0.99
N VAL A 58 -6.75 23.05 1.59
CA VAL A 58 -5.87 21.91 1.33
C VAL A 58 -6.73 20.75 0.84
N PRO A 59 -6.28 19.94 -0.14
CA PRO A 59 -7.00 18.74 -0.56
C PRO A 59 -7.38 17.84 0.61
N LEU A 60 -8.55 17.20 0.52
CA LEU A 60 -9.08 16.29 1.54
C LEU A 60 -8.08 15.17 1.90
N GLU A 61 -7.35 14.69 0.91
CA GLU A 61 -6.33 13.64 1.04
C GLU A 61 -5.23 14.02 2.06
N ILE A 62 -4.77 15.27 2.01
CA ILE A 62 -3.74 15.77 2.92
C ILE A 62 -4.30 15.88 4.35
N VAL A 63 -5.55 16.37 4.48
CA VAL A 63 -6.23 16.43 5.79
C VAL A 63 -6.41 15.03 6.38
N ALA A 64 -6.79 14.06 5.56
CA ALA A 64 -6.95 12.67 5.97
C ALA A 64 -5.62 12.01 6.37
N LEU A 65 -4.51 12.36 5.70
CA LEU A 65 -3.15 11.92 6.02
C LEU A 65 -2.74 12.41 7.41
N HIS A 66 -2.81 13.72 7.65
CA HIS A 66 -2.44 14.30 8.95
C HIS A 66 -3.42 13.90 10.07
N ARG A 67 -4.69 13.60 9.74
CA ARG A 67 -5.65 12.99 10.68
C ARG A 67 -5.18 11.61 11.14
N ARG A 68 -4.64 10.79 10.22
CA ARG A 68 -4.17 9.43 10.51
C ARG A 68 -2.88 9.43 11.33
N GLY A 69 -2.08 10.49 11.23
CA GLY A 69 -0.86 10.66 12.01
C GLY A 69 0.33 9.85 11.50
N GLU A 70 0.27 9.43 10.24
CA GLU A 70 1.36 8.68 9.59
C GLU A 70 2.13 9.64 8.69
N GLU A 71 3.40 9.86 9.05
CA GLU A 71 4.41 10.24 8.07
C GLU A 71 4.47 9.11 7.03
N THR A 72 4.11 9.42 5.79
CA THR A 72 4.57 8.72 4.57
C THR A 72 4.15 7.27 4.31
N ASP A 73 3.24 6.65 5.07
CA ASP A 73 2.69 5.33 4.70
C ASP A 73 1.49 5.50 3.74
N PHE A 74 1.79 5.78 2.46
CA PHE A 74 0.77 5.83 1.39
C PHE A 74 0.29 4.40 1.04
N GLY A 75 -0.88 3.99 1.55
CA GLY A 75 -1.67 2.88 0.99
C GLY A 75 -1.59 1.53 1.73
N PHE A 76 -1.94 0.46 1.01
CA PHE A 76 -1.93 -0.94 1.49
C PHE A 76 -0.51 -1.55 1.54
N ALA A 77 0.53 -0.74 1.39
CA ALA A 77 1.90 -1.23 1.39
C ALA A 77 2.32 -1.60 2.81
N GLU A 78 2.77 -2.83 3.02
CA GLU A 78 3.44 -3.20 4.26
C GLU A 78 4.77 -2.45 4.37
N LYS A 79 5.20 -2.11 5.60
CA LYS A 79 6.44 -1.35 5.88
C LYS A 79 7.74 -1.92 5.30
N LYS A 80 7.71 -3.16 4.78
CA LYS A 80 8.86 -3.83 4.17
C LYS A 80 8.79 -3.89 2.64
N GLN A 81 7.74 -3.36 2.03
CA GLN A 81 7.56 -3.40 0.60
C GLN A 81 8.17 -2.16 -0.03
N GLU A 82 9.01 -2.34 -1.04
CA GLU A 82 9.54 -1.21 -1.80
C GLU A 82 8.41 -0.53 -2.59
N THR A 83 8.48 0.79 -2.70
CA THR A 83 7.49 1.56 -3.48
C THR A 83 7.54 1.14 -4.93
N TYR A 84 6.39 0.76 -5.50
CA TYR A 84 6.31 0.35 -6.89
C TYR A 84 6.70 1.51 -7.81
N ALA A 85 7.86 1.41 -8.44
CA ALA A 85 8.26 2.31 -9.52
C ALA A 85 7.60 1.82 -10.81
N ALA A 86 6.54 2.52 -11.25
CA ALA A 86 5.95 2.32 -12.56
C ALA A 86 6.89 2.84 -13.65
N THR A 87 8.02 2.16 -13.84
CA THR A 87 8.82 2.31 -15.05
C THR A 87 7.97 1.80 -16.20
N SER A 88 7.80 2.63 -17.22
CA SER A 88 6.92 2.39 -18.37
C SER A 88 7.31 1.10 -19.11
N GLY A 89 6.55 0.04 -18.89
CA GLY A 89 6.66 -1.25 -19.59
C GLY A 89 6.92 -2.42 -18.66
N PRO A 90 6.57 -3.66 -19.06
CA PRO A 90 7.05 -4.84 -18.36
C PRO A 90 8.58 -4.75 -18.27
N PRO A 91 9.19 -5.11 -17.14
CA PRO A 91 10.64 -5.21 -17.07
C PRO A 91 11.08 -6.09 -18.25
N ALA A 92 12.04 -5.61 -19.04
CA ALA A 92 12.65 -6.44 -20.06
C ALA A 92 13.06 -7.73 -19.36
N LEU A 93 12.47 -8.87 -19.76
CA LEU A 93 12.86 -10.18 -19.27
C LEU A 93 14.37 -10.26 -19.45
N ASP A 94 15.12 -10.13 -18.37
CA ASP A 94 16.57 -10.23 -18.44
C ASP A 94 16.87 -11.70 -18.81
N PRO A 95 17.36 -11.96 -20.02
CA PRO A 95 17.60 -13.31 -20.50
C PRO A 95 18.72 -14.01 -19.71
N THR A 96 19.43 -13.30 -18.84
CA THR A 96 20.43 -13.88 -17.93
C THR A 96 19.89 -14.31 -16.58
N VAL A 97 18.59 -14.11 -16.30
CA VAL A 97 17.95 -14.70 -15.11
C VAL A 97 17.96 -16.21 -15.26
N LYS A 98 18.93 -16.86 -14.62
CA LYS A 98 18.91 -18.31 -14.43
C LYS A 98 17.69 -18.67 -13.59
N TRP A 99 16.76 -19.38 -14.22
CA TRP A 99 15.69 -20.05 -13.51
C TRP A 99 16.28 -21.13 -12.62
N PHE A 100 15.89 -21.12 -11.35
CA PHE A 100 16.37 -22.11 -10.40
C PHE A 100 15.77 -23.48 -10.72
N THR A 101 16.63 -24.50 -10.71
CA THR A 101 16.28 -25.89 -11.03
C THR A 101 16.64 -26.83 -9.88
N GLU A 102 16.27 -28.11 -10.01
CA GLU A 102 16.67 -29.13 -9.03
C GLU A 102 18.19 -29.30 -8.95
N ASP A 103 18.90 -29.02 -10.04
CA ASP A 103 20.36 -29.12 -10.10
C ASP A 103 21.06 -28.08 -9.22
N ASP A 104 20.36 -27.01 -8.82
CA ASP A 104 20.88 -25.95 -7.94
C ASP A 104 20.68 -26.26 -6.45
N ILE A 105 20.04 -27.40 -6.10
CA ILE A 105 19.77 -27.79 -4.71
C ILE A 105 20.96 -28.55 -4.13
N ILE A 106 21.56 -27.99 -3.08
CA ILE A 106 22.68 -28.59 -2.35
C ILE A 106 22.13 -29.42 -1.18
N TYR A 107 22.42 -30.72 -1.18
CA TYR A 107 22.06 -31.61 -0.09
C TYR A 107 23.22 -31.72 0.90
N LYS A 108 23.01 -31.27 2.14
CA LYS A 108 24.02 -31.31 3.20
C LYS A 108 23.38 -31.49 4.57
N ASP A 109 23.92 -32.42 5.36
CA ASP A 109 23.50 -32.70 6.74
C ASP A 109 21.99 -33.04 6.87
N GLY A 110 21.44 -33.75 5.89
CA GLY A 110 20.01 -34.11 5.84
C GLY A 110 19.07 -32.93 5.54
N LYS A 111 19.63 -31.74 5.28
CA LYS A 111 18.93 -30.52 4.92
C LYS A 111 19.21 -30.13 3.47
N ARG A 112 18.29 -29.37 2.90
CA ARG A 112 18.41 -28.82 1.54
C ARG A 112 18.81 -27.37 1.66
N TRP A 113 19.81 -26.99 0.88
CA TRP A 113 20.36 -25.65 0.83
C TRP A 113 20.34 -25.16 -0.60
N MET A 114 20.33 -23.85 -0.78
CA MET A 114 20.26 -23.22 -2.09
C MET A 114 21.13 -21.98 -2.12
N GLU A 115 21.88 -21.78 -3.19
CA GLU A 115 22.60 -20.52 -3.43
C GLU A 115 21.68 -19.54 -4.16
N THR A 116 21.51 -18.35 -3.58
CA THR A 116 20.77 -17.24 -4.17
C THR A 116 21.61 -16.52 -5.22
N GLN A 117 20.99 -15.68 -6.05
CA GLN A 117 21.71 -14.89 -7.06
C GLN A 117 22.82 -14.01 -6.47
N ASP A 118 22.70 -13.62 -5.21
CA ASP A 118 23.70 -12.84 -4.46
C ASP A 118 24.84 -13.69 -3.86
N GLY A 119 24.90 -15.00 -4.16
CA GLY A 119 25.88 -15.95 -3.62
C GLY A 119 25.63 -16.34 -2.15
N ARG A 120 24.47 -16.00 -1.58
CA ARG A 120 24.11 -16.40 -0.21
C ARG A 120 23.49 -17.79 -0.21
N ILE A 121 23.90 -18.64 0.73
CA ILE A 121 23.32 -19.96 0.93
C ILE A 121 22.15 -19.86 1.90
N VAL A 122 20.97 -20.32 1.48
CA VAL A 122 19.71 -20.31 2.25
C VAL A 122 19.23 -21.74 2.47
N GLU A 123 18.75 -22.06 3.67
CA GLU A 123 18.11 -23.34 3.98
C GLU A 123 16.71 -23.39 3.34
N LEU A 124 16.45 -24.43 2.54
CA LEU A 124 15.16 -24.67 1.90
C LEU A 124 14.20 -25.36 2.87
N HIS A 125 13.00 -24.81 3.01
CA HIS A 125 11.94 -25.42 3.81
C HIS A 125 11.62 -26.85 3.32
N PRO A 126 11.32 -27.84 4.19
CA PRO A 126 11.01 -29.21 3.78
C PRO A 126 9.82 -29.35 2.81
N ALA A 127 8.85 -28.44 2.88
CA ALA A 127 7.74 -28.39 1.93
C ALA A 127 8.13 -27.89 0.52
N PHE A 128 9.33 -27.33 0.33
CA PHE A 128 9.76 -26.89 -0.99
C PHE A 128 9.77 -28.07 -1.98
N GLY A 129 9.08 -27.94 -3.10
CA GLY A 129 8.92 -29.00 -4.10
C GLY A 129 7.89 -30.09 -3.76
N CYS A 130 7.19 -30.04 -2.63
CA CYS A 130 6.22 -31.10 -2.28
C CYS A 130 5.00 -31.16 -3.22
N MET A 131 4.71 -30.05 -3.92
CA MET A 131 3.65 -29.96 -4.94
C MET A 131 4.19 -30.14 -6.36
N LYS A 132 5.46 -30.52 -6.55
CA LYS A 132 6.00 -30.74 -7.88
C LYS A 132 5.21 -31.85 -8.58
N GLY A 133 4.76 -31.58 -9.80
CA GLY A 133 3.98 -32.53 -10.61
C GLY A 133 2.50 -32.63 -10.24
N THR A 134 1.99 -31.87 -9.27
CA THR A 134 0.54 -31.88 -8.97
C THR A 134 -0.28 -31.09 -9.99
N ILE A 135 0.35 -30.20 -10.76
CA ILE A 135 -0.25 -29.46 -11.86
C ILE A 135 0.42 -29.92 -13.14
N THR A 136 -0.38 -30.27 -14.14
CA THR A 136 0.07 -30.63 -15.49
C THR A 136 -0.56 -29.65 -16.46
N ILE A 137 0.28 -28.94 -17.22
CA ILE A 137 -0.15 -28.05 -18.31
C ILE A 137 0.04 -28.84 -19.61
N PRO A 138 -1.02 -29.05 -20.41
CA PRO A 138 -0.90 -29.67 -21.73
C PRO A 138 0.01 -28.87 -22.66
N ASP A 139 0.81 -29.54 -23.49
CA ASP A 139 1.74 -28.89 -24.41
C ASP A 139 1.02 -28.02 -25.47
N ASP A 140 -0.25 -28.32 -25.75
CA ASP A 140 -1.10 -27.64 -26.72
C ASP A 140 -1.96 -26.51 -26.11
N LEU A 141 -1.85 -26.25 -24.80
CA LEU A 141 -2.64 -25.22 -24.12
C LEU A 141 -2.01 -23.82 -24.28
N ASP A 142 -2.69 -22.94 -25.00
CA ASP A 142 -2.31 -21.52 -25.10
C ASP A 142 -2.66 -20.76 -23.81
N LEU A 143 -1.63 -20.46 -23.01
CA LEU A 143 -1.74 -19.71 -21.76
C LEU A 143 -1.92 -18.20 -21.96
N THR A 144 -1.81 -17.70 -23.19
CA THR A 144 -1.99 -16.28 -23.52
C THR A 144 -3.43 -15.94 -23.89
N ALA A 145 -4.23 -16.96 -24.22
CA ALA A 145 -5.65 -16.79 -24.48
C ALA A 145 -6.43 -16.52 -23.17
N PRO A 146 -7.49 -15.70 -23.23
CA PRO A 146 -8.37 -15.50 -22.08
C PRO A 146 -9.01 -16.83 -21.67
N VAL A 147 -9.02 -17.12 -20.37
CA VAL A 147 -9.63 -18.34 -19.82
C VAL A 147 -11.13 -18.43 -20.12
N ASP A 148 -11.79 -17.28 -20.24
CA ASP A 148 -13.19 -17.15 -20.62
C ASP A 148 -13.34 -16.00 -21.65
N PRO A 149 -13.75 -16.29 -22.91
CA PRO A 149 -13.97 -15.28 -23.94
C PRO A 149 -15.04 -14.23 -23.59
N ASP A 150 -15.95 -14.54 -22.65
CA ASP A 150 -17.05 -13.66 -22.27
C ASP A 150 -16.69 -12.71 -21.11
N TRP A 151 -15.53 -12.87 -20.48
CA TRP A 151 -15.05 -11.98 -19.40
C TRP A 151 -14.87 -10.52 -19.88
N GLY A 152 -14.61 -10.30 -21.18
CA GLY A 152 -14.51 -8.97 -21.77
C GLY A 152 -15.84 -8.29 -22.10
N LYS A 153 -16.97 -8.99 -21.98
CA LYS A 153 -18.29 -8.54 -22.48
C LYS A 153 -19.22 -8.00 -21.38
N VAL A 154 -18.67 -7.40 -20.32
CA VAL A 154 -19.48 -6.85 -19.21
C VAL A 154 -20.19 -5.55 -19.60
N TYR A 155 -19.77 -4.92 -20.71
CA TYR A 155 -20.46 -3.79 -21.31
C TYR A 155 -20.84 -4.18 -22.75
N GLU A 156 -22.07 -4.66 -22.94
CA GLU A 156 -22.72 -4.48 -24.22
C GLU A 156 -23.20 -3.02 -24.26
N ASP A 157 -22.79 -2.28 -25.30
CA ASP A 157 -23.14 -0.88 -25.51
C ASP A 157 -24.68 -0.73 -25.66
N ASP A 158 -25.35 -0.21 -24.62
CA ASP A 158 -26.70 0.38 -24.71
C ASP A 158 -26.63 1.84 -25.22
#